data_AF-A0A1W1BTE0-F1
#
_entry.id   AF-A0A1W1BTE0-F1
#
_cell.length_a   1.000
_cell.length_b   1.000
_cell.length_c   1.000
_cell.angle_alpha   90.00
_cell.angle_beta   90.00
_cell.angle_gamma   90.00
#
_symmetry.space_group_name_H-M   'P 1'
#
loop_
_entity.id
_entity.type
_entity.pdbx_description
1 polymer ?
#
loop_
_entity_poly.entity_id
_entity_poly.type
_entity_poly.pdbx_seq_one_letter_code
_entity_poly.pdbx_strand_id
1 'polypeptide(L)'
;MKKSIIAIAIVGTMVNAKPYTQQDRIVDMQTMASAMQDIQNGFFYNNYDMIKEGSAKLSDTILKIEPPLEELEEKDVMTRYTNNKVQITNKIRKKINKKTQDILERFKAGDAVQAIQAYTKITKECMNCHTQLRKW
;
A
#
# COMPACT_ATOMS: atom_id res chain seq x y z
N MET A 1 -4.71 -10.42 -56.70
CA MET A 1 -4.57 -9.28 -55.77
C MET A 1 -5.95 -8.66 -55.52
N LYS A 2 -6.63 -9.00 -54.42
CA LYS A 2 -7.75 -8.21 -53.89
C LYS A 2 -7.58 -8.14 -52.37
N LYS A 3 -7.39 -6.91 -51.89
CA LYS A 3 -6.94 -6.56 -50.54
C LYS A 3 -8.13 -6.68 -49.59
N SER A 4 -8.00 -7.49 -48.55
CA SER A 4 -8.92 -7.53 -47.41
C SER A 4 -8.67 -6.29 -46.54
N ILE A 5 -9.73 -5.53 -46.23
CA ILE A 5 -9.70 -4.51 -45.18
C ILE A 5 -10.64 -5.00 -44.09
N ILE A 6 -10.07 -5.55 -43.02
CA ILE A 6 -10.79 -5.85 -41.78
C ILE A 6 -10.71 -4.58 -40.93
N ALA A 7 -11.84 -3.91 -40.74
CA ALA A 7 -11.96 -2.78 -39.82
C ALA A 7 -12.20 -3.32 -38.41
N ILE A 8 -11.23 -3.12 -37.51
CA ILE A 8 -11.38 -3.43 -36.08
C ILE A 8 -11.98 -2.19 -35.41
N ALA A 9 -13.23 -2.30 -34.99
CA ALA A 9 -13.88 -1.32 -34.13
C ALA A 9 -13.41 -1.54 -32.67
N ILE A 10 -12.59 -0.63 -32.16
CA ILE A 10 -12.21 -0.60 -30.74
C ILE A 10 -13.34 0.10 -29.99
N VAL A 11 -14.21 -0.68 -29.34
CA VAL A 11 -15.15 -0.15 -28.35
C VAL A 11 -14.38 0.08 -27.06
N GLY A 12 -13.94 1.33 -26.84
CA GLY A 12 -13.34 1.75 -25.59
C GLY A 12 -14.41 1.85 -24.50
N THR A 13 -14.42 0.92 -23.55
CA THR A 13 -15.20 1.08 -22.32
C THR A 13 -14.50 2.12 -21.44
N MET A 14 -15.13 3.28 -21.28
CA MET A 14 -14.71 4.26 -20.28
C MET A 14 -15.00 3.68 -18.90
N VAL A 15 -13.97 3.17 -18.23
CA VAL A 15 -14.07 2.73 -16.84
C VAL A 15 -14.17 3.99 -15.98
N ASN A 16 -15.38 4.34 -15.55
CA ASN A 16 -15.61 5.37 -14.54
C ASN A 16 -15.13 4.83 -13.18
N ALA A 17 -13.91 5.20 -12.78
CA ALA A 17 -13.41 4.91 -11.44
C ALA A 17 -14.12 5.81 -10.42
N LYS A 18 -14.81 5.19 -9.45
CA LYS A 18 -15.42 5.91 -8.32
C LYS A 18 -14.32 6.63 -7.52
N PRO A 19 -14.53 7.89 -7.07
CA PRO A 19 -13.56 8.60 -6.25
C PRO A 19 -13.31 7.88 -4.92
N TYR A 20 -12.05 7.90 -4.46
CA TYR A 20 -11.64 7.32 -3.19
C TYR A 20 -12.17 8.14 -2.01
N THR A 21 -13.01 7.52 -1.17
CA THR A 21 -13.69 8.22 -0.07
C THR A 21 -12.97 8.05 1.26
N GLN A 22 -13.36 8.87 2.25
CA GLN A 22 -12.90 8.67 3.63
C GLN A 22 -13.30 7.30 4.18
N GLN A 23 -14.48 6.78 3.81
CA GLN A 23 -14.93 5.48 4.25
C GLN A 23 -14.05 4.36 3.67
N ASP A 24 -13.69 4.46 2.38
CA ASP A 24 -12.76 3.51 1.75
C ASP A 24 -11.41 3.51 2.48
N ARG A 25 -10.92 4.71 2.86
CA ARG A 25 -9.70 4.83 3.67
C ARG A 25 -9.80 4.17 5.04
N ILE A 26 -10.93 4.27 5.73
CA ILE A 26 -11.12 3.62 7.03
C ILE A 26 -11.06 2.09 6.86
N VAL A 27 -11.75 1.56 5.85
CA VAL A 27 -11.76 0.12 5.54
C VAL A 27 -10.37 -0.38 5.17
N ASP A 28 -9.63 0.35 4.34
CA ASP A 28 -8.27 -0.03 3.98
C ASP A 28 -7.32 0.03 5.20
N MET A 29 -7.46 1.02 6.09
CA MET A 29 -6.67 1.08 7.33
C MET A 29 -6.95 -0.12 8.25
N GLN A 30 -8.21 -0.51 8.40
CA GLN A 30 -8.59 -1.71 9.16
C GLN A 30 -8.02 -2.97 8.52
N THR A 31 -8.05 -3.04 7.18
CA THR A 31 -7.49 -4.15 6.43
C THR A 31 -5.97 -4.26 6.62
N MET A 32 -5.24 -3.13 6.61
CA MET A 32 -3.81 -3.12 6.93
C MET A 32 -3.52 -3.52 8.38
N ALA A 33 -4.35 -3.07 9.34
CA ALA A 33 -4.19 -3.48 10.73
C ALA A 33 -4.37 -4.99 10.91
N SER A 34 -5.40 -5.57 10.29
CA SER A 34 -5.59 -7.03 10.25
C SER A 34 -4.42 -7.73 9.58
N ALA A 35 -3.90 -7.22 8.46
CA ALA A 35 -2.73 -7.80 7.80
C ALA A 35 -1.48 -7.79 8.69
N MET A 36 -1.27 -6.72 9.47
CA MET A 36 -0.18 -6.64 10.45
C MET A 36 -0.33 -7.64 11.59
N GLN A 37 -1.57 -7.96 12.01
CA GLN A 37 -1.85 -9.01 12.99
C GLN A 37 -1.61 -10.40 12.40
N ASP A 38 -2.02 -10.63 11.16
CA ASP A 38 -1.79 -11.90 10.45
C ASP A 38 -0.29 -12.19 10.35
N ILE A 39 0.54 -11.21 9.96
CA ILE A 39 2.00 -11.35 9.91
C ILE A 39 2.57 -11.67 11.31
N GLN A 40 2.12 -10.95 12.34
CA GLN A 40 2.60 -11.15 13.71
C GLN A 40 2.27 -12.54 14.23
N ASN A 41 1.03 -12.98 14.04
CA ASN A 41 0.59 -14.33 14.40
C ASN A 41 1.36 -15.39 13.61
N GLY A 42 1.65 -15.13 12.34
CA GLY A 42 2.49 -15.97 11.52
C GLY A 42 3.90 -16.16 12.10
N PHE A 43 4.51 -15.12 12.65
CA PHE A 43 5.77 -15.27 13.40
C PHE A 43 5.60 -16.14 14.65
N PHE A 44 4.56 -15.90 15.46
CA PHE A 44 4.35 -16.64 16.71
C PHE A 44 4.03 -18.12 16.50
N TYR A 45 3.32 -18.45 15.43
CA TYR A 45 2.98 -19.83 15.07
C TYR A 45 3.99 -20.49 14.15
N ASN A 46 5.09 -19.80 13.80
CA ASN A 46 6.07 -20.26 12.81
C ASN A 46 5.40 -20.70 11.49
N ASN A 47 4.42 -19.92 11.02
CA ASN A 47 3.59 -20.22 9.86
C ASN A 47 3.91 -19.28 8.70
N TYR A 48 4.69 -19.77 7.73
CA TYR A 48 5.09 -18.98 6.56
C TYR A 48 3.92 -18.57 5.68
N ASP A 49 2.90 -19.42 5.52
CA ASP A 49 1.75 -19.11 4.66
C ASP A 49 0.95 -17.94 5.24
N MET A 50 0.76 -17.92 6.56
CA MET A 50 0.12 -16.79 7.25
C MET A 50 0.93 -15.49 7.11
N ILE A 51 2.26 -15.57 7.22
CA ILE A 51 3.15 -14.41 6.98
C ILE A 51 3.01 -13.93 5.53
N LYS A 52 2.95 -14.86 4.56
CA LYS A 52 2.82 -14.58 3.14
C LYS A 52 1.49 -13.91 2.81
N GLU A 53 0.39 -14.47 3.29
CA GLU A 53 -0.95 -13.92 3.09
C GLU A 53 -1.09 -12.54 3.71
N GLY A 54 -0.64 -12.36 4.96
CA GLY A 54 -0.63 -11.05 5.62
C GLY A 54 0.25 -10.03 4.87
N SER A 55 1.44 -10.44 4.40
CA SER A 55 2.34 -9.56 3.64
C SER A 55 1.78 -9.15 2.29
N ALA A 56 1.11 -10.05 1.58
CA ALA A 56 0.43 -9.75 0.32
C ALA A 56 -0.75 -8.79 0.56
N LYS A 57 -1.62 -9.11 1.52
CA LYS A 57 -2.76 -8.27 1.91
C LYS A 57 -2.32 -6.86 2.30
N LEU A 58 -1.25 -6.73 3.08
CA LEU A 58 -0.69 -5.43 3.44
C LEU A 58 -0.18 -4.67 2.20
N SER A 59 0.58 -5.34 1.33
CA SER A 59 1.16 -4.74 0.12
C SER A 59 0.10 -4.26 -0.87
N ASP A 60 -0.97 -5.03 -1.04
CA ASP A 60 -2.08 -4.68 -1.94
C ASP A 60 -2.91 -3.53 -1.38
N THR A 61 -3.12 -3.53 -0.06
CA THR A 61 -3.95 -2.52 0.60
C THR A 61 -3.22 -1.17 0.70
N ILE A 62 -1.93 -1.15 1.03
CA ILE A 62 -1.16 0.11 1.16
C ILE A 62 -1.08 0.88 -0.17
N LEU A 63 -1.16 0.19 -1.31
CA LEU A 63 -1.20 0.83 -2.63
C LEU A 63 -2.46 1.68 -2.86
N LYS A 64 -3.58 1.33 -2.21
CA LYS A 64 -4.86 2.03 -2.29
C LYS A 64 -4.91 3.30 -1.43
N ILE A 65 -4.03 3.42 -0.43
CA ILE A 65 -4.08 4.50 0.55
C ILE A 65 -3.67 5.84 -0.04
N GLU A 66 -4.63 6.61 -0.54
CA GLU A 66 -4.40 7.97 -1.03
C GLU A 66 -4.10 8.97 0.10
N PRO A 67 -3.30 10.02 -0.19
CA PRO A 67 -3.17 11.15 0.72
C PRO A 67 -4.54 11.80 1.03
N PRO A 68 -4.68 12.54 2.14
CA PRO A 68 -5.90 13.27 2.45
C PRO A 68 -6.38 14.15 1.29
N LEU A 69 -7.69 14.10 0.97
CA LEU A 69 -8.30 14.75 -0.20
C LEU A 69 -8.12 16.27 -0.23
N GLU A 70 -7.95 16.89 0.94
CA GLU A 70 -7.65 18.31 1.13
C GLU A 70 -6.44 18.80 0.32
N GLU A 71 -5.55 17.89 -0.11
CA GLU A 71 -4.37 18.20 -0.91
C GLU A 71 -4.61 17.99 -2.42
N LEU A 72 -5.56 17.14 -2.82
CA LEU A 72 -5.97 16.95 -4.22
C LEU A 72 -6.85 18.10 -4.72
N GLU A 73 -7.60 18.73 -3.80
CA GLU A 73 -8.44 19.89 -4.09
C GLU A 73 -7.72 21.23 -3.89
N GLU A 74 -6.46 21.21 -3.39
CA GLU A 74 -5.64 22.41 -3.19
C GLU A 74 -5.20 23.02 -4.54
N LYS A 75 -5.73 24.22 -4.83
CA LYS A 75 -5.47 24.94 -6.08
C LYS A 75 -4.21 25.79 -6.01
N ASP A 76 -3.76 26.16 -4.81
CA ASP A 76 -2.55 26.95 -4.64
C ASP A 76 -1.28 26.12 -4.85
N VAL A 77 -0.47 26.52 -5.82
CA VAL A 77 0.74 25.79 -6.23
C VAL A 77 1.78 25.78 -5.11
N MET A 78 1.90 26.86 -4.34
CA MET A 78 2.87 26.96 -3.25
C MET A 78 2.47 26.09 -2.05
N THR A 79 1.19 26.05 -1.73
CA THR A 79 0.61 25.19 -0.69
C THR A 79 0.71 23.73 -1.09
N ARG A 80 0.51 23.38 -2.37
CA ARG A 80 0.72 22.01 -2.88
C ARG A 80 2.20 21.61 -2.98
N TYR A 81 3.10 22.57 -3.20
CA TYR A 81 4.55 22.34 -3.21
C TYR A 81 5.10 22.15 -1.79
N THR A 82 4.59 22.92 -0.82
CA THR A 82 4.98 22.80 0.60
C THR A 82 4.26 21.64 1.30
N ASN A 83 3.04 21.29 0.89
CA ASN A 83 2.35 20.09 1.33
C ASN A 83 2.96 18.87 0.63
N ASN A 84 3.92 18.26 1.33
CA ASN A 84 4.66 17.11 0.85
C ASN A 84 3.92 15.77 1.06
N LYS A 85 2.59 15.77 1.31
CA LYS A 85 1.90 14.58 1.84
C LYS A 85 1.74 13.51 0.77
N VAL A 86 1.56 13.86 -0.50
CA VAL A 86 1.67 12.90 -1.64
C VAL A 86 3.03 12.19 -1.63
N GLN A 87 4.13 12.93 -1.55
CA GLN A 87 5.46 12.32 -1.65
C GLN A 87 5.79 11.50 -0.39
N ILE A 88 5.43 11.98 0.79
CA ILE A 88 5.55 11.24 2.06
C ILE A 88 4.76 9.93 1.98
N THR A 89 3.50 10.00 1.53
CA THR A 89 2.64 8.83 1.34
C THR A 89 3.31 7.83 0.41
N ASN A 90 3.70 8.26 -0.80
CA ASN A 90 4.35 7.40 -1.79
C ASN A 90 5.66 6.78 -1.27
N LYS A 91 6.46 7.55 -0.51
CA LYS A 91 7.69 7.06 0.12
C LYS A 91 7.38 5.97 1.15
N ILE A 92 6.37 6.18 1.99
CA ILE A 92 5.93 5.20 2.99
C ILE A 92 5.40 3.93 2.32
N ARG A 93 4.53 4.06 1.30
CA ARG A 93 4.02 2.91 0.51
C ARG A 93 5.18 2.06 -0.03
N LYS A 94 6.16 2.70 -0.68
CA LYS A 94 7.36 2.02 -1.22
C LYS A 94 8.16 1.30 -0.15
N LYS A 95 8.36 1.92 1.02
CA LYS A 95 9.10 1.29 2.12
C LYS A 95 8.35 0.11 2.72
N ILE A 96 7.04 0.22 2.94
CA ILE A 96 6.22 -0.87 3.44
C ILE A 96 6.28 -2.05 2.46
N ASN A 97 6.06 -1.81 1.17
CA ASN A 97 6.14 -2.86 0.14
C ASN A 97 7.52 -3.50 0.04
N LYS A 98 8.60 -2.73 0.17
CA LYS A 98 9.94 -3.32 0.21
C LYS A 98 10.13 -4.22 1.44
N LYS A 99 9.63 -3.78 2.60
CA LYS A 99 9.80 -4.52 3.84
C LYS A 99 8.91 -5.76 3.93
N THR A 100 7.75 -5.79 3.28
CA THR A 100 6.97 -7.03 3.14
C THR A 100 7.74 -8.08 2.33
N GLN A 101 8.42 -7.69 1.24
CA GLN A 101 9.31 -8.62 0.53
C GLN A 101 10.48 -9.09 1.40
N ASP A 102 11.14 -8.17 2.13
CA ASP A 102 12.22 -8.53 3.05
C ASP A 102 11.75 -9.56 4.11
N ILE A 103 10.52 -9.44 4.62
CA ILE A 103 9.95 -10.43 5.56
C ILE A 103 9.90 -11.82 4.91
N LEU A 104 9.35 -11.92 3.70
CA LEU A 104 9.18 -13.19 3.01
C LEU A 104 10.50 -13.84 2.66
N GLU A 105 11.44 -13.08 2.11
CA GLU A 105 12.77 -13.57 1.74
C GLU A 105 13.53 -14.07 2.96
N ARG A 106 13.54 -13.30 4.07
CA ARG A 106 14.27 -13.63 5.29
C ARG A 106 13.66 -14.83 6.00
N PHE A 107 12.34 -14.84 6.18
CA PHE A 107 11.68 -15.93 6.89
C PHE A 107 11.81 -17.25 6.12
N LYS A 108 11.63 -17.23 4.79
CA LYS A 108 11.82 -18.41 3.94
C LYS A 108 13.26 -18.95 4.00
N ALA A 109 14.24 -18.07 4.19
CA ALA A 109 15.64 -18.45 4.37
C ALA A 109 15.98 -18.95 5.80
N GLY A 110 14.99 -19.07 6.70
CA GLY A 110 15.21 -19.45 8.10
C GLY A 110 15.70 -18.32 9.00
N ASP A 111 15.78 -17.09 8.49
CA ASP A 111 16.26 -15.91 9.21
C ASP A 111 15.08 -15.13 9.83
N ALA A 112 14.39 -15.78 10.77
CA ALA A 112 13.20 -15.23 11.42
C ALA A 112 13.49 -13.93 12.20
N VAL A 113 14.70 -13.80 12.77
CA VAL A 113 15.12 -12.59 13.49
C VAL A 113 15.16 -11.38 12.56
N GLN A 114 15.78 -11.49 11.39
CA GLN A 114 15.81 -10.38 10.43
C GLN A 114 14.44 -10.13 9.79
N ALA A 115 13.61 -11.17 9.64
CA ALA A 115 12.22 -11.01 9.20
C ALA A 115 11.41 -10.17 10.21
N ILE A 116 11.52 -10.45 11.51
CA ILE A 116 10.87 -9.65 12.57
C ILE A 116 11.39 -8.20 12.56
N GLN A 117 12.69 -7.98 12.35
CA GLN A 117 13.21 -6.61 12.20
C GLN A 117 12.62 -5.87 11.00
N ALA A 118 12.36 -6.56 9.89
CA ALA A 118 11.67 -5.96 8.75
C ALA A 118 10.23 -5.60 9.10
N TYR A 119 9.51 -6.45 9.84
CA TYR A 119 8.19 -6.14 10.39
C TYR A 119 8.20 -4.91 11.31
N THR A 120 9.15 -4.79 12.24
CA THR A 120 9.27 -3.59 13.09
C THR A 120 9.51 -2.32 12.28
N LYS A 121 10.27 -2.41 11.17
CA LYS A 121 10.47 -1.29 10.25
C LYS A 121 9.16 -0.89 9.55
N ILE A 122 8.27 -1.84 9.22
CA ILE A 122 6.92 -1.52 8.73
C ILE A 122 6.15 -0.75 9.79
N THR A 123 6.11 -1.23 11.03
CA THR A 123 5.41 -0.55 12.14
C THR A 123 5.89 0.90 12.32
N LYS A 124 7.20 1.14 12.19
CA LYS A 124 7.77 2.50 12.21
C LYS A 124 7.24 3.37 11.07
N GLU A 125 7.13 2.84 9.85
CA GLU A 125 6.58 3.60 8.72
C GLU A 125 5.08 3.87 8.87
N CYS A 126 4.31 2.97 9.49
CA CYS A 126 2.92 3.24 9.88
C CYS A 126 2.86 4.47 10.81
N MET A 127 3.69 4.50 11.86
CA MET A 127 3.73 5.63 12.79
C MET A 127 4.24 6.93 12.16
N ASN A 128 5.20 6.85 11.22
CA ASN A 128 5.64 8.01 10.46
C ASN A 128 4.46 8.64 9.68
N CYS A 129 3.61 7.81 9.05
CA CYS A 129 2.43 8.29 8.34
C CYS A 129 1.43 8.93 9.32
N HIS A 130 1.17 8.24 10.43
CA HIS A 130 0.18 8.67 11.41
C HIS A 130 0.53 10.01 12.07
N THR A 131 1.79 10.17 12.48
CA THR A 131 2.27 11.40 13.12
C THR A 131 2.40 12.57 12.14
N GLN A 132 2.94 12.34 10.94
CA GLN A 132 3.21 13.42 9.98
C GLN A 132 1.99 13.84 9.16
N LEU A 133 1.09 12.89 8.83
CA LEU A 133 -0.02 13.14 7.89
C LEU A 133 -1.38 13.13 8.56
N ARG A 134 -1.53 12.38 9.66
CA ARG A 134 -2.84 12.14 10.31
C ARG A 134 -2.98 12.79 11.67
N LYS A 135 -1.92 13.47 12.15
CA LYS A 135 -1.87 14.18 13.44
C LYS A 135 -2.24 13.28 14.63
N TRP A 136 -1.70 12.07 14.62
CA TRP A 136 -1.71 11.17 15.78
C TRP A 136 -0.49 11.43 16.66
#